data_AF-A0A8C0E6U6-F1
#
_entry.id   AF-A0A8C0E6U6-F1
#
_cell.length_a   1.000
_cell.length_b   1.000
_cell.length_c   1.000
_cell.angle_alpha   90.00
_cell.angle_beta   90.00
_cell.angle_gamma   90.00
#
_symmetry.space_group_name_H-M   'P 1'
#
loop_
_entity.id
_entity.type
_entity.pdbx_description
1 polymer ?
#
loop_
_entity_poly.entity_id
_entity_poly.type
_entity_poly.pdbx_seq_one_letter_code
_entity_poly.pdbx_strand_id
1 'polypeptide(L)'
;MFLQVYIMYPAFLWVRDEADPRTDPWSLVHSPLPATLSLHVFVVALGPFYMYKWKPLKQRGLLIACNLTMMTLSSYMIYEVRRQDWLLGKHPGSI
;
A
#
# COMPACT_ATOMS: atom_id res chain seq x y z
N MET A 1 8.61 6.47 -25.61
CA MET A 1 8.02 7.36 -24.59
C MET A 1 6.59 7.77 -24.95
N PHE A 2 6.33 8.41 -26.10
CA PHE A 2 4.97 8.78 -26.54
C PHE A 2 4.00 7.61 -26.75
N LEU A 3 4.47 6.49 -27.29
CA LEU A 3 3.61 5.31 -27.55
C LEU A 3 3.14 4.61 -26.26
N GLN A 4 3.94 4.68 -25.19
CA GLN A 4 3.63 4.09 -23.87
C GLN A 4 2.50 4.86 -23.18
N VAL A 5 2.51 6.20 -23.30
CA VAL A 5 1.45 7.06 -22.76
C VAL A 5 0.13 6.81 -23.49
N TYR A 6 0.15 6.65 -24.81
CA TYR A 6 -1.06 6.39 -25.61
C TYR A 6 -1.74 5.06 -25.27
N ILE A 7 -0.96 4.03 -24.94
CA ILE A 7 -1.47 2.71 -24.52
C ILE A 7 -1.99 2.75 -23.07
N MET A 8 -1.35 3.52 -22.18
CA MET A 8 -1.72 3.59 -20.75
C MET A 8 -2.90 4.53 -20.46
N TYR A 9 -3.09 5.58 -21.26
CA TYR A 9 -4.14 6.57 -21.08
C TYR A 9 -5.58 6.01 -21.06
N PRO A 10 -6.00 5.14 -22.00
CA PRO A 10 -7.35 4.56 -21.96
C PRO A 10 -7.56 3.66 -20.73
N ALA A 11 -6.53 2.91 -20.32
CA ALA A 11 -6.61 2.07 -19.12
C ALA A 11 -6.74 2.91 -17.83
N PHE A 12 -6.04 4.05 -17.77
CA PHE A 12 -6.14 4.98 -16.64
C PHE A 12 -7.54 5.60 -16.53
N LEU A 13 -8.12 6.04 -17.65
CA LEU A 13 -9.46 6.62 -17.67
C LEU A 13 -10.51 5.58 -17.28
N TRP A 14 -10.40 4.35 -17.79
CA TRP A 14 -11.32 3.26 -17.48
C TRP A 14 -11.32 2.90 -15.99
N VAL A 15 -10.14 2.79 -15.37
CA VAL A 15 -10.00 2.55 -13.92
C VAL A 15 -10.58 3.70 -13.09
N ARG A 16 -10.47 4.95 -13.56
CA ARG A 16 -11.01 6.11 -12.84
C ARG A 16 -12.53 6.18 -12.92
N ASP A 17 -13.12 5.81 -14.05
CA ASP A 17 -14.57 5.82 -14.23
C ASP A 17 -15.27 4.70 -13.42
N GLU A 18 -14.57 3.59 -13.15
CA GLU A 18 -15.06 2.50 -12.29
C GLU A 18 -14.68 2.64 -10.80
N ALA A 19 -14.06 3.75 -10.39
CA ALA A 19 -13.61 3.95 -9.01
C ALA A 19 -14.80 4.15 -8.04
N ASP A 20 -14.73 3.52 -6.85
CA ASP A 20 -15.77 3.68 -5.82
C ASP A 20 -15.72 5.09 -5.21
N PRO A 21 -16.79 5.90 -5.32
CA PRO A 21 -16.82 7.29 -4.84
C PRO A 21 -16.70 7.41 -3.32
N ARG A 22 -16.90 6.33 -2.55
CA ARG A 22 -16.72 6.31 -1.09
C ARG A 22 -15.25 6.39 -0.68
N THR A 23 -14.35 6.02 -1.58
CA THR A 23 -12.89 6.00 -1.35
C THR A 23 -12.18 7.23 -1.91
N ASP A 24 -12.91 8.14 -2.56
CA ASP A 24 -12.38 9.39 -3.11
C ASP A 24 -11.63 10.28 -2.10
N PRO A 25 -12.05 10.41 -0.81
CA PRO A 25 -11.30 11.20 0.17
C PRO A 25 -10.06 10.47 0.73
N TRP A 26 -9.77 9.23 0.33
CA TRP A 26 -8.66 8.47 0.90
C TRP A 26 -7.33 8.88 0.26
N SER A 27 -6.36 9.21 1.13
CA SER A 27 -4.99 9.48 0.71
C SER A 27 -4.41 8.28 -0.03
N LEU A 28 -3.72 8.53 -1.15
CA LEU A 28 -3.10 7.55 -2.07
C LEU A 28 -4.04 6.80 -3.05
N VAL A 29 -5.37 6.92 -2.92
CA VAL A 29 -6.33 6.30 -3.86
C VAL A 29 -6.53 7.15 -5.11
N HIS A 30 -6.42 8.47 -4.99
CA HIS A 30 -6.73 9.43 -6.04
C HIS A 30 -5.73 9.41 -7.23
N SER A 31 -4.51 8.92 -7.02
CA SER A 31 -3.53 8.83 -8.10
C SER A 31 -2.59 7.63 -7.92
N PRO A 32 -2.59 6.67 -8.86
CA PRO A 32 -1.75 5.47 -8.80
C PRO A 32 -0.25 5.74 -9.05
N LEU A 33 0.09 6.93 -9.54
CA LEU A 33 1.45 7.29 -9.98
C LEU A 33 2.34 7.92 -8.89
N PRO A 34 1.87 8.87 -8.05
CA PRO A 34 2.72 9.54 -7.05
C PRO A 34 3.09 8.62 -5.86
N ALA A 35 2.23 7.64 -5.55
CA ALA A 35 2.39 6.76 -4.40
C ALA A 35 3.58 5.79 -4.53
N THR A 36 3.79 5.25 -5.73
CA THR A 36 4.69 4.10 -5.93
C THR A 36 6.08 4.54 -6.41
N LEU A 37 6.16 5.49 -7.34
CA LEU A 37 7.42 5.80 -8.02
C LEU A 37 8.33 6.75 -7.24
N SER A 38 7.78 7.81 -6.65
CA SER A 38 8.60 8.89 -6.09
C SER A 38 9.28 8.50 -4.78
N LEU A 39 8.56 7.83 -3.88
CA LEU A 39 9.07 7.50 -2.55
C LEU A 39 10.02 6.29 -2.57
N HIS A 40 9.70 5.24 -3.32
CA HIS A 40 10.54 4.05 -3.37
C HIS A 40 11.89 4.33 -4.05
N VAL A 41 11.89 5.04 -5.18
CA VAL A 41 13.13 5.39 -5.89
C VAL A 41 13.99 6.33 -5.04
N PHE A 42 13.37 7.26 -4.31
CA PHE A 42 14.06 8.15 -3.37
C PHE A 42 14.75 7.36 -2.25
N VAL A 43 14.04 6.42 -1.60
CA VAL A 43 14.60 5.59 -0.52
C VAL A 43 15.71 4.67 -1.02
N VAL A 44 15.54 4.06 -2.20
CA VAL A 44 16.55 3.17 -2.80
C VAL A 44 17.80 3.93 -3.23
N ALA A 45 17.68 5.19 -3.66
CA ALA A 45 18.82 6.02 -4.03
C ALA A 45 19.52 6.65 -2.81
N LEU A 46 18.78 7.13 -1.80
CA LEU A 46 19.37 7.74 -0.60
C LEU A 46 19.89 6.71 0.42
N GLY A 47 19.30 5.51 0.48
CA GLY A 47 19.69 4.47 1.42
C GLY A 47 21.18 4.11 1.35
N PRO A 48 21.73 3.77 0.17
CA PRO A 48 23.16 3.43 0.00
C PRO A 48 24.08 4.61 0.31
N PHE A 49 23.68 5.83 -0.05
CA PHE A 49 24.47 7.04 0.20
C PHE A 49 24.61 7.32 1.70
N TYR A 50 23.53 7.12 2.48
CA TYR A 50 23.56 7.31 3.93
C TYR A 50 24.30 6.16 4.64
N MET A 51 24.23 4.93 4.13
CA MET A 51 24.88 3.76 4.72
C MET A 51 26.40 3.69 4.48
N TYR A 52 26.95 4.46 3.53
CA TYR A 52 28.38 4.41 3.17
C TYR A 52 29.33 4.85 4.31
N LYS A 53 28.89 5.73 5.21
CA LYS A 53 29.73 6.25 6.33
C LYS A 53 29.36 5.70 7.72
N TRP A 54 28.33 4.87 7.82
CA TRP A 54 27.77 4.45 9.11
C TRP A 54 28.02 2.97 9.38
N LYS A 55 28.47 2.63 10.60
CA LYS A 55 28.54 1.25 11.06
C LYS A 55 27.12 0.66 11.14
N PRO A 56 26.93 -0.64 10.89
CA PRO A 56 25.60 -1.26 10.90
C PRO A 56 24.89 -0.97 12.23
N LEU A 57 23.75 -0.29 12.14
CA LEU A 57 22.94 0.05 13.30
C LEU A 57 22.46 -1.25 13.95
N LYS A 58 22.86 -1.53 15.19
CA LYS A 58 22.31 -2.62 16.00
C LYS A 58 20.92 -2.22 16.51
N GLN A 59 19.97 -2.08 15.59
CA GLN A 59 18.59 -1.68 15.87
C GLN A 59 17.69 -2.89 16.14
N ARG A 60 18.19 -3.85 16.94
CA ARG A 60 17.45 -5.07 17.30
C ARG A 60 16.09 -4.75 17.94
N GLY A 61 16.04 -3.73 18.80
CA GLY A 61 14.79 -3.26 19.40
C GLY A 61 13.78 -2.72 18.39
N LEU A 62 14.25 -1.92 17.41
CA LEU A 62 13.40 -1.39 16.35
C LEU A 62 12.87 -2.51 15.44
N LEU A 63 13.70 -3.49 15.09
CA LEU A 63 13.28 -4.65 14.30
C LEU A 63 12.20 -5.46 15.02
N ILE A 64 12.39 -5.71 16.32
CA ILE A 64 11.41 -6.43 17.14
C ILE A 64 10.10 -5.63 17.21
N ALA A 65 10.17 -4.32 17.48
CA ALA A 65 9.01 -3.46 17.53
C ALA A 65 8.26 -3.42 16.18
N CYS A 66 8.96 -3.26 15.06
CA CYS A 66 8.36 -3.30 13.72
C CYS A 66 7.66 -4.64 13.45
N ASN A 67 8.30 -5.76 13.76
CA ASN A 67 7.69 -7.07 13.53
C ASN A 67 6.47 -7.31 14.42
N LEU A 68 6.51 -6.87 15.68
CA LEU A 68 5.35 -6.92 16.58
C LEU A 68 4.22 -6.03 16.08
N THR A 69 4.51 -4.78 15.69
CA THR A 69 3.53 -3.87 15.10
C THR A 69 2.90 -4.46 13.84
N MET A 70 3.70 -5.08 12.95
CA MET A 70 3.17 -5.75 11.76
C MET A 70 2.27 -6.94 12.11
N MET A 71 2.66 -7.76 13.10
CA MET A 71 1.85 -8.88 13.57
C MET A 71 0.52 -8.42 14.18
N THR A 72 0.53 -7.39 15.01
CA THR A 72 -0.67 -6.78 15.61
C THR A 72 -1.57 -6.13 14.56
N LEU A 73 -1.00 -5.45 13.57
CA LEU A 73 -1.77 -4.86 12.48
C LEU A 73 -2.44 -5.95 11.63
N SER A 74 -1.72 -7.04 11.34
CA SER A 74 -2.27 -8.18 10.60
C SER A 74 -3.42 -8.84 11.35
N SER A 75 -3.29 -9.07 12.66
CA SER A 75 -4.37 -9.64 13.47
C SER A 75 -5.60 -8.71 13.55
N TYR A 76 -5.39 -7.39 13.62
CA TYR A 76 -6.47 -6.41 13.56
C TYR A 76 -7.24 -6.47 12.24
N MET A 77 -6.55 -6.54 11.10
CA MET A 77 -7.21 -6.65 9.79
C MET A 77 -8.06 -7.93 9.69
N ILE A 78 -7.56 -9.05 10.22
CA ILE A 78 -8.33 -10.31 10.28
C ILE A 78 -9.58 -10.12 11.15
N TYR A 79 -9.45 -9.47 12.31
CA TYR A 79 -10.58 -9.19 13.18
C TYR A 79 -11.66 -8.32 12.51
N GLU A 80 -11.23 -7.25 11.84
CA GLU A 80 -12.12 -6.34 11.09
C GLU A 80 -12.89 -7.07 9.99
N VAL A 81 -12.19 -7.84 9.14
CA VAL A 81 -12.82 -8.60 8.04
C VAL A 81 -13.83 -9.61 8.59
N ARG A 82 -13.46 -10.37 9.63
CA ARG A 82 -14.35 -11.35 10.26
C ARG A 82 -15.60 -10.70 10.87
N ARG A 83 -15.44 -9.50 11.46
CA ARG A 83 -16.56 -8.72 11.99
C ARG A 83 -17.47 -8.22 10.87
N GLN A 84 -16.90 -7.74 9.76
CA GLN A 84 -17.67 -7.26 8.61
C GLN A 84 -18.42 -8.40 7.91
N ASP A 85 -17.81 -9.58 7.74
CA ASP A 85 -18.47 -10.78 7.21
C ASP A 85 -19.69 -11.19 8.04
N TRP A 86 -19.57 -11.15 9.37
CA TRP A 86 -20.67 -11.42 10.30
C TRP A 86 -21.79 -10.37 10.23
N LEU A 87 -21.44 -9.08 10.13
CA LEU A 87 -22.40 -7.98 10.06
C LEU A 87 -23.15 -7.91 8.72
N LEU A 88 -22.52 -8.36 7.63
CA LEU A 88 -23.13 -8.42 6.30
C LEU A 88 -23.98 -9.67 6.06
N GLY A 89 -24.04 -10.60 7.03
CA GLY A 89 -24.89 -11.80 6.94
C GLY A 89 -24.52 -12.74 5.78
N LYS A 90 -23.29 -12.66 5.25
CA LYS A 90 -22.84 -13.51 4.15
C LYS A 90 -22.43 -14.87 4.72
N HIS A 91 -23.41 -15.75 4.90
CA HIS A 91 -23.20 -17.13 5.31
C HIS A 91 -22.27 -17.82 4.30
N PRO A 92 -21.30 -18.67 4.71
CA PRO A 92 -20.47 -19.42 3.78
C PRO A 92 -21.37 -20.36 2.96
N GLY A 93 -21.75 -19.94 1.75
CA GLY A 93 -22.72 -20.65 0.92
C GLY A 93 -23.38 -19.84 -0.21
N SER A 94 -23.29 -18.51 -0.23
CA SER A 94 -23.82 -17.70 -1.34
C SER A 94 -22.68 -17.12 -2.19
N ILE A 95 -22.46 -17.78 -3.34
CA ILE A 95 -21.69 -17.32 -4.51
C ILE A 95 -22.21 -15.96 -4.95
#